data_AF-A0A7J8R317-F1
#
_entry.id   AF-A0A7J8R317-F1
#
_cell.length_a   1.000
_cell.length_b   1.000
_cell.length_c   1.000
_cell.angle_alpha   90.00
_cell.angle_beta   90.00
_cell.angle_gamma   90.00
#
_symmetry.space_group_name_H-M   'P 1'
#
loop_
_entity.id
_entity.type
_entity.pdbx_description
1 polymer ?
#
loop_
_entity_poly.entity_id
_entity_poly.type
_entity_poly.pdbx_seq_one_letter_code
_entity_poly.pdbx_strand_id
1 'polypeptide(L)'
;MEKSIAELRETFKTGGTKSISWRKSQLKALLQLINQNEDSIFKALDQDLGKSPVESYRDEVGVLKKSVTYTLSCLEKWVAPKKAEVPLLFFPAKAEVMPQPLGVTIPKYLDNKAVKVLAGGADIGERLLQLKWDKIFFT
;
A
#
# COMPACT_ATOMS: atom_id res chain seq x y z
N MET A 1 4.28 -11.67 18.30
CA MET A 1 4.28 -11.31 16.86
C MET A 1 2.99 -11.78 16.16
N GLU A 2 2.53 -13.02 16.32
CA GLU A 2 1.26 -13.49 15.72
C GLU A 2 0.02 -12.65 16.08
N LYS A 3 -0.02 -12.06 17.28
CA LYS A 3 -1.07 -11.11 17.69
C LYS A 3 -1.21 -9.90 16.74
N SER A 4 -0.12 -9.35 16.20
CA SER A 4 -0.19 -8.12 15.40
C SER A 4 -0.82 -8.34 14.02
N ILE A 5 -0.55 -9.48 13.36
CA ILE A 5 -1.13 -9.79 12.05
C ILE A 5 -2.63 -10.10 12.18
N ALA A 6 -3.03 -10.78 13.25
CA ALA A 6 -4.44 -11.03 13.53
C ALA A 6 -5.20 -9.70 13.73
N GLU A 7 -4.64 -8.77 14.50
CA GLU A 7 -5.20 -7.44 14.73
C GLU A 7 -5.30 -6.61 13.44
N LEU A 8 -4.29 -6.65 12.56
CA LEU A 8 -4.33 -5.99 11.26
C LEU A 8 -5.43 -6.57 10.35
N ARG A 9 -5.60 -7.89 10.36
CA ARG A 9 -6.68 -8.57 9.62
C ARG A 9 -8.06 -8.19 10.14
N GLU A 10 -8.23 -8.14 11.46
CA GLU A 10 -9.50 -7.70 12.06
C GLU A 10 -9.78 -6.23 11.73
N THR A 11 -8.78 -5.35 11.86
CA THR A 11 -8.90 -3.94 11.46
C THR A 11 -9.31 -3.81 10.00
N PHE A 12 -8.74 -4.62 9.12
CA PHE A 12 -9.11 -4.64 7.71
C PHE A 12 -10.54 -5.13 7.48
N LYS A 13 -10.96 -6.20 8.17
CA LYS A 13 -12.33 -6.77 8.08
C LYS A 13 -13.40 -5.79 8.55
N THR A 14 -13.10 -4.91 9.51
CA THR A 14 -14.04 -3.86 9.94
C THR A 14 -14.43 -2.92 8.80
N GLY A 15 -13.64 -2.87 7.72
CA GLY A 15 -13.87 -1.96 6.60
C GLY A 15 -13.42 -0.52 6.86
N GLY A 16 -12.88 -0.20 8.04
CA GLY A 16 -12.37 1.15 8.37
C GLY A 16 -11.32 1.66 7.37
N THR A 17 -10.52 0.75 6.83
CA THR A 17 -9.49 1.01 5.80
C THR A 17 -10.06 1.43 4.44
N LYS A 18 -11.37 1.23 4.21
CA LYS A 18 -12.03 1.65 2.96
C LYS A 18 -12.21 3.16 2.89
N SER A 19 -12.37 3.82 4.04
CA SER A 19 -12.68 5.25 4.09
C SER A 19 -11.52 6.11 3.59
N ILE A 20 -11.84 7.14 2.81
CA ILE A 20 -10.84 8.07 2.26
C ILE A 20 -10.16 8.85 3.40
N SER A 21 -10.93 9.26 4.40
CA SER A 21 -10.43 9.98 5.57
C SER A 21 -9.37 9.18 6.33
N TRP A 22 -9.62 7.88 6.55
CA TRP A 22 -8.64 7.00 7.19
C TRP A 22 -7.39 6.85 6.32
N ARG A 23 -7.51 6.61 5.01
CA ARG A 23 -6.34 6.50 4.12
C ARG A 23 -5.51 7.78 4.12
N LYS A 24 -6.17 8.96 4.08
CA LYS A 24 -5.50 10.26 4.19
C LYS A 24 -4.81 10.43 5.54
N SER A 25 -5.41 9.97 6.65
CA SER A 25 -4.78 10.06 7.96
C SER A 25 -3.53 9.19 8.06
N GLN A 26 -3.54 7.98 7.49
CA GLN A 26 -2.37 7.10 7.44
C GLN A 26 -1.24 7.70 6.60
N LEU A 27 -1.54 8.27 5.42
CA LEU A 27 -0.55 8.94 4.59
C LEU A 27 0.09 10.14 5.29
N LYS A 28 -0.70 10.94 6.02
CA LYS A 28 -0.19 12.05 6.84
C LYS A 28 0.68 11.56 8.00
N ALA A 29 0.26 10.49 8.68
CA ALA A 29 1.04 9.87 9.75
C ALA A 29 2.38 9.32 9.22
N LEU A 30 2.39 8.71 8.03
CA LEU A 30 3.62 8.26 7.37
C LEU A 30 4.55 9.43 7.06
N LEU A 31 4.01 10.52 6.50
CA LEU A 31 4.81 11.72 6.22
C LEU A 31 5.43 12.31 7.50
N GLN A 32 4.64 12.36 8.58
CA GLN A 32 5.10 12.82 9.89
C GLN A 32 6.19 11.91 10.46
N LEU A 33 6.01 10.59 10.38
CA LEU A 33 6.99 9.61 10.83
C LEU A 33 8.34 9.80 10.11
N ILE A 34 8.31 9.95 8.78
CA ILE A 34 9.51 10.18 7.98
C ILE A 34 10.19 11.49 8.39
N ASN A 35 9.42 12.58 8.54
CA ASN A 35 9.96 13.88 8.94
C ASN A 35 10.61 13.84 10.33
N GLN A 36 9.99 13.14 11.28
CA GLN A 36 10.48 13.06 12.66
C GLN A 36 11.74 12.18 12.81
N ASN A 37 11.96 11.25 11.87
CA ASN A 37 13.03 10.26 11.95
C ASN A 37 14.06 10.43 10.84
N GLU A 38 14.06 11.55 10.11
CA GLU A 38 14.91 11.76 8.93
C GLU A 38 16.40 11.54 9.24
N ASP A 39 16.92 12.13 10.31
CA ASP A 39 18.32 11.96 10.71
C ASP A 39 18.65 10.51 11.09
N SER A 40 17.70 9.80 11.72
CA SER A 40 17.88 8.39 12.08
C SER A 40 17.89 7.50 10.84
N ILE A 41 17.06 7.82 9.84
CA ILE A 41 17.02 7.13 8.55
C ILE A 41 18.34 7.35 7.81
N PHE A 42 18.85 8.59 7.77
CA PHE A 42 20.14 8.88 7.14
C PHE A 42 21.29 8.15 7.82
N LYS A 43 21.31 8.14 9.15
CA LYS A 43 22.32 7.40 9.91
C LYS A 43 22.29 5.91 9.61
N ALA A 44 21.10 5.30 9.51
CA ALA A 44 20.97 3.90 9.14
C ALA A 44 21.46 3.63 7.71
N LEU A 45 21.09 4.49 6.75
CA LEU A 45 21.54 4.36 5.35
C LEU A 45 23.04 4.56 5.17
N ASP A 46 23.66 5.43 5.95
CA ASP A 46 25.12 5.59 5.99
C ASP A 46 25.79 4.35 6.58
N GLN A 47 25.27 3.82 7.69
CA GLN A 47 25.83 2.62 8.34
C GLN A 47 25.72 1.36 7.48
N ASP A 48 24.59 1.16 6.81
CA ASP A 48 24.31 -0.05 6.05
C ASP A 48 24.86 0.02 4.61
N LEU A 49 24.80 1.20 3.98
CA LEU A 49 25.05 1.37 2.55
C LEU A 49 26.11 2.44 2.23
N GLY A 50 26.62 3.17 3.22
CA GLY A 50 27.58 4.27 3.01
C GLY A 50 26.99 5.49 2.30
N LYS A 51 25.65 5.63 2.27
CA LYS A 51 25.00 6.73 1.56
C LYS A 51 25.12 8.02 2.36
N SER A 52 25.69 9.05 1.73
CA SER A 52 25.68 10.41 2.29
C SER A 52 24.24 10.91 2.50
N PRO A 53 24.00 11.88 3.42
CA PRO A 53 22.66 12.43 3.64
C PRO A 53 21.98 12.99 2.38
N VAL A 54 22.76 13.60 1.48
CA VAL A 54 22.24 14.15 0.22
C VAL A 54 21.73 13.05 -0.70
N GLU A 55 22.50 11.97 -0.85
CA GLU A 55 22.11 10.80 -1.65
C GLU A 55 20.92 10.08 -1.03
N SER A 56 20.97 9.83 0.28
CA SER A 56 19.88 9.24 1.06
C SER A 56 18.57 10.01 0.90
N TYR A 57 18.62 11.35 0.93
CA TYR A 57 17.45 12.18 0.68
C TYR A 57 16.98 12.10 -0.77
N ARG A 58 17.90 12.21 -1.74
CA ARG A 58 17.57 12.22 -3.16
C ARG A 58 16.88 10.92 -3.60
N ASP A 59 17.36 9.79 -3.11
CA ASP A 59 16.98 8.47 -3.65
C ASP A 59 15.92 7.75 -2.82
N GLU A 60 15.91 7.95 -1.50
CA GLU A 60 15.00 7.22 -0.59
C GLU A 60 13.94 8.16 0.02
N VAL A 61 14.38 9.11 0.85
CA VAL A 61 13.47 9.89 1.71
C VAL A 61 12.64 10.89 0.90
N GLY A 62 13.27 11.66 0.03
CA GLY A 62 12.63 12.67 -0.79
C GLY A 62 11.65 12.06 -1.80
N VAL A 63 12.01 10.93 -2.41
CA VAL A 63 11.13 10.17 -3.31
C VAL A 63 9.88 9.71 -2.57
N LEU A 64 10.02 9.17 -1.36
CA LEU A 64 8.90 8.71 -0.55
C LEU A 64 8.00 9.87 -0.13
N LYS A 65 8.56 10.98 0.39
CA LYS A 65 7.78 12.18 0.74
C LYS A 65 7.00 12.73 -0.45
N LYS A 66 7.63 12.79 -1.64
CA LYS A 66 6.99 13.22 -2.89
C LYS A 66 5.85 12.29 -3.28
N SER A 67 6.06 10.98 -3.19
CA SER A 67 5.05 9.97 -3.51
C SER A 67 3.83 10.05 -2.59
N VAL A 68 4.06 10.22 -1.29
CA VAL A 68 2.99 10.40 -0.29
C VAL A 68 2.20 11.68 -0.57
N THR A 69 2.89 12.79 -0.83
CA THR A 69 2.27 14.09 -1.10
C THR A 69 1.45 14.06 -2.40
N TYR A 70 1.99 13.44 -3.46
CA TYR A 70 1.28 13.26 -4.73
C TYR A 70 0.05 12.36 -4.56
N THR A 71 0.18 11.27 -3.79
CA THR A 71 -0.95 10.40 -3.47
C THR A 71 -2.03 11.17 -2.72
N LEU A 72 -1.68 11.98 -1.71
CA LEU A 72 -2.64 12.80 -0.97
C LEU A 72 -3.43 13.76 -1.85
N SER A 73 -2.80 14.35 -2.88
CA SER A 73 -3.47 15.29 -3.80
C SER A 73 -4.39 14.59 -4.80
N CYS A 74 -4.09 13.35 -5.17
CA CYS A 74 -4.81 12.63 -6.21
C CYS A 74 -5.78 11.56 -5.68
N LEU A 75 -5.68 11.16 -4.41
CA LEU A 75 -6.39 9.99 -3.84
C LEU A 75 -7.90 10.06 -4.04
N GLU A 76 -8.54 11.21 -3.80
CA GLU A 76 -9.99 11.36 -3.98
C GLU A 76 -10.42 11.14 -5.43
N LYS A 77 -9.66 11.68 -6.38
CA LYS A 77 -9.89 11.47 -7.81
C LYS A 77 -9.71 10.01 -8.21
N TRP A 78 -8.73 9.32 -7.62
CA TRP A 78 -8.43 7.93 -7.96
C TRP A 78 -9.48 6.93 -7.44
N VAL A 79 -10.09 7.21 -6.29
CA VAL A 79 -11.09 6.31 -5.69
C VAL A 79 -12.53 6.63 -6.07
N ALA A 80 -12.77 7.75 -6.77
CA ALA A 80 -14.10 8.14 -7.22
C ALA A 80 -14.67 7.13 -8.24
N PRO A 81 -15.98 6.78 -8.15
CA PRO A 81 -16.65 5.99 -9.17
C PRO A 81 -16.57 6.65 -10.55
N LYS A 82 -16.39 5.85 -11.59
CA LYS A 82 -16.34 6.30 -12.98
C LYS A 82 -17.49 5.69 -13.75
N LYS A 83 -18.25 6.49 -14.50
CA LYS A 83 -19.34 5.97 -15.35
C LYS A 83 -18.77 5.00 -16.37
N ALA A 84 -19.49 3.89 -16.57
CA ALA A 84 -19.20 2.91 -17.61
C ALA A 84 -20.24 3.04 -18.73
N GLU A 85 -19.83 2.70 -19.95
CA GLU A 85 -20.73 2.70 -21.09
C GLU A 85 -21.75 1.57 -20.95
N VAL A 86 -23.01 1.87 -21.28
CA VAL A 86 -24.12 0.92 -21.27
C VAL A 86 -24.80 0.98 -22.63
N PRO A 87 -24.97 -0.15 -23.35
CA PRO A 87 -25.72 -0.18 -24.59
C PRO A 87 -27.13 0.38 -24.42
N LEU A 88 -27.60 1.16 -25.40
CA LEU A 88 -28.91 1.82 -25.37
C LEU A 88 -30.08 0.85 -25.13
N LEU A 89 -29.92 -0.41 -25.55
CA LEU A 89 -30.89 -1.49 -25.33
C LEU A 89 -31.29 -1.64 -23.84
N PHE A 90 -30.40 -1.28 -22.92
CA PHE A 90 -30.64 -1.39 -21.49
C PHE A 90 -31.18 -0.10 -20.85
N PHE A 91 -31.60 0.90 -21.63
CA PHE A 91 -32.21 2.13 -21.07
C PHE A 91 -33.42 1.76 -20.17
N PRO A 92 -33.51 2.27 -18.92
CA PRO A 92 -32.76 3.39 -18.32
C PRO A 92 -31.58 2.99 -17.39
N ALA A 93 -30.96 1.83 -17.58
CA ALA A 93 -29.87 1.36 -16.74
C ALA A 93 -28.63 2.28 -16.76
N LYS A 94 -27.88 2.26 -15.66
CA LYS A 94 -26.61 2.98 -15.47
C LYS A 94 -25.55 1.99 -14.99
N ALA A 95 -24.31 2.19 -15.42
CA ALA A 95 -23.17 1.41 -14.94
C ALA A 95 -22.05 2.34 -14.46
N GLU A 96 -21.35 1.89 -13.42
CA GLU A 96 -20.21 2.60 -12.83
C GLU A 96 -19.12 1.59 -12.44
N VAL A 97 -17.87 1.98 -12.63
CA VAL A 97 -16.67 1.28 -12.16
C VAL A 97 -16.25 1.90 -10.83
N MET A 98 -16.28 1.08 -9.77
CA MET A 98 -15.91 1.50 -8.42
C MET A 98 -14.58 0.86 -8.01
N PRO A 99 -13.49 1.64 -7.87
CA PRO A 99 -12.21 1.12 -7.40
C PRO A 99 -12.31 0.56 -5.98
N GLN A 100 -11.83 -0.68 -5.76
CA GLN A 100 -11.82 -1.33 -4.44
C GLN A 100 -10.42 -1.85 -4.09
N PRO A 101 -10.03 -1.82 -2.79
CA PRO A 101 -8.73 -2.33 -2.36
C PRO A 101 -8.61 -3.84 -2.59
N LEU A 102 -7.49 -4.25 -3.21
CA LEU A 102 -7.25 -5.63 -3.65
C LEU A 102 -7.13 -6.65 -2.51
N GLY A 103 -6.74 -6.24 -1.30
CA GLY A 103 -6.51 -7.14 -0.17
C GLY A 103 -7.72 -8.00 0.22
N VAL A 104 -8.95 -7.57 -0.09
CA VAL A 104 -10.18 -8.38 0.13
C VAL A 104 -10.46 -9.31 -1.06
N THR A 105 -10.03 -8.91 -2.25
CA THR A 105 -10.49 -9.52 -3.49
C THR A 105 -9.53 -10.55 -4.06
N ILE A 106 -8.22 -10.45 -3.83
CA ILE A 106 -7.27 -11.43 -4.40
C ILE A 106 -7.64 -12.89 -4.02
N PRO A 107 -7.96 -13.22 -2.75
CA PRO A 107 -8.39 -14.58 -2.39
C PRO A 107 -9.69 -15.05 -3.06
N LYS A 108 -10.48 -14.14 -3.64
CA LYS A 108 -11.68 -14.46 -4.42
C LYS A 108 -11.36 -14.76 -5.89
N TYR A 109 -10.22 -14.28 -6.39
CA TYR A 109 -9.83 -14.37 -7.80
C TYR A 109 -8.69 -15.36 -8.07
N LEU A 110 -7.92 -15.72 -7.03
CA LEU A 110 -6.82 -16.68 -7.13
C LEU A 110 -7.10 -17.94 -6.30
N ASP A 111 -6.64 -19.09 -6.79
CA ASP A 111 -6.66 -20.33 -6.01
C ASP A 111 -5.73 -20.19 -4.81
N ASN A 112 -6.33 -20.15 -3.61
CA ASN A 112 -5.60 -19.99 -2.35
C ASN A 112 -4.70 -21.19 -2.00
N LYS A 113 -4.79 -22.31 -2.72
CA LYS A 113 -3.83 -23.42 -2.65
C LYS A 113 -2.56 -23.14 -3.44
N ALA A 114 -2.66 -22.37 -4.53
CA ALA A 114 -1.56 -22.08 -5.44
C ALA A 114 -0.90 -20.73 -5.15
N VAL A 115 -1.69 -19.71 -4.76
CA VAL A 115 -1.20 -18.35 -4.49
C VAL A 115 -1.63 -17.92 -3.10
N LYS A 116 -0.67 -17.50 -2.28
CA LYS A 116 -0.92 -16.97 -0.95
C LYS A 116 -0.53 -15.51 -0.89
N VAL A 117 -1.51 -14.64 -0.64
CA VAL A 117 -1.25 -13.21 -0.41
C VAL A 117 -0.72 -13.03 1.00
N LEU A 118 0.51 -12.55 1.10
CA LEU A 118 1.12 -12.15 2.36
C LEU A 118 1.14 -10.63 2.39
N ALA A 119 0.50 -10.04 3.39
CA ALA A 119 0.62 -8.60 3.62
C ALA A 119 2.08 -8.30 4.01
N GLY A 120 2.64 -7.22 3.50
CA GLY A 120 4.02 -6.84 3.82
C GLY A 120 4.23 -6.61 5.33
N GLY A 121 5.42 -6.98 5.81
CA GLY A 121 5.88 -6.85 7.19
C GLY A 121 7.34 -7.29 7.29
N ALA A 122 8.11 -6.77 8.26
CA ALA A 122 9.55 -7.07 8.36
C ALA A 122 9.83 -8.57 8.53
N ASP A 123 9.04 -9.24 9.37
CA ASP A 123 9.09 -10.69 9.62
C ASP A 123 8.69 -11.52 8.39
N ILE A 124 7.69 -11.04 7.64
CA ILE A 124 7.26 -11.67 6.40
C ILE A 124 8.34 -11.47 5.33
N GLY A 125 8.97 -10.29 5.28
CA GLY A 125 10.08 -9.98 4.39
C GLY A 125 11.27 -10.90 4.63
N GLU A 126 11.72 -11.04 5.89
CA GLU A 126 12.81 -11.95 6.26
C GLU A 126 12.52 -13.40 5.85
N ARG A 127 11.29 -13.88 6.09
CA ARG A 127 10.88 -15.24 5.70
C ARG A 127 10.78 -15.41 4.19
N LEU A 128 10.33 -14.38 3.47
CA LEU A 128 10.24 -14.40 2.01
C LEU A 128 11.62 -14.47 1.37
N LEU A 129 12.61 -13.75 1.91
CA LEU A 129 13.99 -13.78 1.43
C LEU A 129 14.66 -15.16 1.56
N GLN A 130 14.14 -16.05 2.42
CA GLN A 130 14.60 -17.43 2.54
C GLN A 130 14.04 -18.36 1.43
N LEU A 131 13.01 -17.94 0.70
CA LEU A 131 12.42 -18.72 -0.38
C LEU A 131 13.18 -18.50 -1.70
N LYS A 132 13.06 -19.45 -2.62
CA LYS A 132 13.61 -19.28 -3.97
C LYS A 132 12.85 -18.17 -4.71
N TRP A 133 13.61 -17.28 -5.34
CA TRP A 133 13.14 -16.03 -5.92
C TRP A 133 12.23 -16.21 -7.16
N ASP A 134 12.24 -17.39 -7.78
CA ASP A 134 11.37 -17.78 -8.89
C ASP A 134 9.88 -17.94 -8.48
N LYS A 135 9.58 -17.84 -7.18
CA LYS A 135 8.22 -18.03 -6.62
C LYS A 135 7.63 -16.78 -5.98
N ILE A 136 8.33 -15.64 -6.05
CA ILE A 136 7.92 -14.40 -5.40
C ILE A 136 7.61 -13.36 -6.47
N PHE A 137 6.36 -12.90 -6.52
CA PHE A 137 5.95 -11.78 -7.36
C PHE A 137 5.78 -10.53 -6.49
N PHE A 138 6.52 -9.47 -6.79
CA PHE A 138 6.35 -8.16 -6.17
C PHE A 138 5.45 -7.29 -7.06
N THR A 139 4.51 -6.57 -6.44
CA THR A 139 3.64 -5.56 -7.08
C THR A 139 3.68 -4.28 -6.28
#